data_AF-A0A7C9RWT1-F1
#
_entry.id   AF-A0A7C9RWT1-F1
#
_cell.length_a   1.000
_cell.length_b   1.000
_cell.length_c   1.000
_cell.angle_alpha   90.00
_cell.angle_beta   90.00
_cell.angle_gamma   90.00
#
_symmetry.space_group_name_H-M   'P 1'
#
loop_
_entity.id
_entity.type
_entity.pdbx_description
1 polymer ?
#
loop_
_entity_poly.entity_id
_entity_poly.type
_entity_poly.pdbx_seq_one_letter_code
_entity_poly.pdbx_strand_id
1 'polypeptide(L)'
;MNWSGVAAWVREHAPALHAAFLPPSGIEIGGVPPDLAAWWREFDGVDRAVLGDESPLLPLSWHPLDVVSALRRRTRADRLPIAADCFDDADLLFVDLHDGSVVTEETGREWDRVTAMLDHVLRMFERNDDPVYRLLRYEDGHINWDTRPTLTRGSHAVQ
;
A
#
# COMPACT_ATOMS: atom_id res chain seq x y z
N MET A 1 -5.59 -13.09 5.70
CA MET A 1 -4.58 -13.00 6.78
C MET A 1 -3.21 -12.84 6.13
N ASN A 2 -2.85 -11.61 5.76
CA ASN A 2 -1.65 -11.30 4.96
C ASN A 2 -0.83 -10.14 5.53
N TRP A 3 -1.46 -9.11 6.11
CA TRP A 3 -0.73 -8.06 6.80
C TRP A 3 0.06 -8.52 8.01
N SER A 4 -0.47 -9.49 8.77
CA SER A 4 0.29 -10.11 9.86
C SER A 4 1.58 -10.76 9.35
N GLY A 5 1.58 -11.27 8.12
CA GLY A 5 2.76 -11.81 7.45
C GLY A 5 3.75 -10.70 7.06
N VAL A 6 3.26 -9.63 6.43
CA VAL A 6 4.10 -8.47 6.06
C VAL A 6 4.70 -7.82 7.30
N ALA A 7 3.90 -7.52 8.32
CA ALA A 7 4.36 -6.92 9.57
C ALA A 7 5.39 -7.80 10.29
N ALA A 8 5.16 -9.11 10.35
CA ALA A 8 6.13 -10.06 10.93
C ALA A 8 7.45 -10.05 10.15
N TRP A 9 7.39 -10.10 8.81
CA TRP A 9 8.58 -10.06 7.96
C TRP A 9 9.35 -8.76 8.14
N VAL A 10 8.65 -7.62 8.08
CA VAL A 10 9.25 -6.28 8.22
C VAL A 10 9.88 -6.12 9.61
N ARG A 11 9.23 -6.61 10.66
CA ARG A 11 9.80 -6.58 12.02
C ARG A 11 11.11 -7.36 12.12
N GLU A 12 11.21 -8.50 11.44
CA GLU A 12 12.38 -9.39 11.50
C GLU A 12 13.52 -8.92 10.60
N HIS A 13 13.22 -8.51 9.37
CA HIS A 13 14.21 -8.26 8.32
C HIS A 13 14.44 -6.76 8.07
N ALA A 14 13.51 -5.90 8.49
CA ALA A 14 13.53 -4.46 8.24
C ALA A 14 13.05 -3.62 9.46
N PRO A 15 13.70 -3.74 10.63
CA PRO A 15 13.27 -3.08 11.88
C PRO A 15 13.12 -1.55 11.83
N ALA A 16 13.95 -0.82 11.10
CA ALA A 16 13.78 0.62 10.83
C ALA A 16 12.53 0.96 10.01
N LEU A 17 12.11 0.10 9.06
CA LEU A 17 10.83 0.25 8.36
C LEU A 17 9.68 -0.06 9.32
N HIS A 18 9.82 -1.11 10.13
CA HIS A 18 8.85 -1.42 11.17
C HIS A 18 8.66 -0.25 12.15
N ALA A 19 9.73 0.51 12.44
CA ALA A 19 9.66 1.68 13.31
C ALA A 19 8.82 2.83 12.71
N ALA A 20 8.61 2.85 11.40
CA ALA A 20 7.71 3.80 10.74
C ALA A 20 6.23 3.36 10.79
N PHE A 21 5.91 2.14 11.22
CA PHE A 21 4.52 1.69 11.30
C PHE A 21 3.83 2.37 12.48
N LEU A 22 2.70 3.00 12.21
CA LEU A 22 1.91 3.67 13.23
C LEU A 22 1.15 2.62 14.07
N PRO A 23 1.09 2.78 15.40
CA PRO A 23 0.29 1.87 16.23
C PRO A 23 -1.19 1.93 15.82
N PRO A 24 -1.95 0.82 15.91
CA PRO A 24 -3.39 0.82 15.63
C PRO A 24 -4.11 1.96 16.34
N SER A 25 -4.93 2.74 15.62
CA SER A 25 -5.67 3.87 16.20
C SER A 25 -6.76 3.44 17.19
N GLY A 26 -7.17 2.17 17.18
CA GLY A 26 -8.30 1.67 17.95
C GLY A 26 -9.66 2.20 17.46
N ILE A 27 -9.68 2.91 16.32
CA ILE A 27 -10.90 3.39 15.69
C ILE A 27 -11.57 2.21 14.97
N GLU A 28 -12.73 1.78 15.47
CA GLU A 28 -13.54 0.78 14.79
C GLU A 28 -14.33 1.45 13.65
N ILE A 29 -14.01 1.09 12.41
CA ILE A 29 -14.72 1.56 11.22
C ILE A 29 -15.71 0.49 10.77
N GLY A 30 -17.00 0.81 10.83
CA GLY A 30 -18.05 -0.03 10.26
C GLY A 30 -18.16 0.13 8.74
N GLY A 31 -18.59 -0.94 8.05
CA GLY A 31 -18.91 -0.89 6.61
C GLY A 31 -17.69 -0.85 5.69
N VAL A 32 -16.51 -1.22 6.18
CA VAL A 32 -15.31 -1.43 5.35
C VAL A 32 -15.10 -2.92 5.06
N PRO A 33 -14.39 -3.27 3.96
CA PRO A 33 -14.03 -4.65 3.69
C PRO A 33 -13.27 -5.29 4.87
N PRO A 34 -13.54 -6.56 5.22
CA PRO A 34 -12.91 -7.22 6.36
C PRO A 34 -11.38 -7.21 6.33
N ASP A 35 -10.78 -7.29 5.14
CA ASP A 35 -9.33 -7.29 4.96
C ASP A 35 -8.71 -5.92 5.24
N LEU A 36 -9.41 -4.83 4.92
CA LEU A 36 -9.00 -3.48 5.29
C LEU A 36 -9.16 -3.24 6.80
N ALA A 37 -10.24 -3.74 7.39
CA ALA A 37 -10.38 -3.69 8.85
C ALA A 37 -9.28 -4.49 9.56
N ALA A 38 -8.90 -5.65 9.02
CA ALA A 38 -7.82 -6.47 9.55
C ALA A 38 -6.47 -5.77 9.43
N TRP A 39 -6.23 -5.05 8.33
CA TRP A 39 -5.05 -4.20 8.17
C TRP A 39 -4.94 -3.17 9.30
N TRP A 40 -5.94 -2.30 9.44
CA TRP A 40 -5.87 -1.19 10.39
C TRP A 40 -5.87 -1.63 11.87
N ARG A 41 -6.26 -2.87 12.16
CA ARG A 41 -6.08 -3.48 13.48
C ARG A 41 -4.65 -3.91 13.75
N GLU A 42 -3.87 -4.23 12.72
CA GLU A 42 -2.46 -4.60 12.86
C GLU A 42 -1.58 -3.36 13.03
N PHE A 43 -1.79 -2.33 12.19
CA PHE A 43 -1.13 -1.04 12.30
C PHE A 43 -1.89 0.03 11.51
N ASP A 44 -1.79 1.29 11.92
CA ASP A 44 -2.59 2.41 11.44
C ASP A 44 -1.92 3.16 10.27
N GLY A 45 -1.27 2.46 9.34
CA GLY A 45 -0.51 3.09 8.25
C GLY A 45 0.94 3.46 8.63
N VAL A 46 1.56 4.38 7.89
CA VAL A 46 3.00 4.68 8.04
C VAL A 46 3.26 6.15 8.34
N ASP A 47 4.24 6.41 9.20
CA ASP A 47 4.77 7.74 9.43
C ASP A 47 5.69 8.15 8.27
N ARG A 48 5.16 8.99 7.37
CA ARG A 48 5.92 9.55 6.24
C ARG A 48 7.13 10.36 6.67
N ALA A 49 7.11 10.99 7.84
CA ALA A 49 8.26 11.76 8.33
C ALA A 49 9.43 10.84 8.73
N VAL A 50 9.13 9.60 9.12
CA VAL A 50 10.13 8.57 9.45
C VAL A 50 10.56 7.79 8.20
N LEU A 51 9.61 7.44 7.34
CA LEU A 51 9.85 6.62 6.15
C LEU A 51 10.42 7.42 4.96
N GLY A 52 10.15 8.71 4.90
CA GLY A 52 10.48 9.57 3.76
C GLY A 52 9.39 9.58 2.69
N ASP A 53 9.19 10.74 2.08
CA ASP A 53 8.09 10.96 1.12
C ASP A 53 8.20 10.10 -0.14
N GLU A 54 9.40 9.77 -0.59
CA GLU A 54 9.66 9.01 -1.82
C GLU A 54 9.70 7.48 -1.59
N SER A 55 9.15 6.98 -0.48
CA SER A 55 9.36 5.61 -0.02
C SER A 55 8.09 4.75 0.04
N PRO A 56 7.64 4.19 -1.09
CA PRO A 56 6.39 3.45 -1.15
C PRO A 56 6.43 2.14 -0.37
N LEU A 57 5.48 1.93 0.54
CA LEU A 57 5.28 0.65 1.22
C LEU A 57 4.36 -0.29 0.40
N LEU A 58 3.41 0.29 -0.33
CA LEU A 58 2.53 -0.45 -1.23
C LEU A 58 3.14 -0.47 -2.65
N PRO A 59 2.64 -1.32 -3.56
CA PRO A 59 3.21 -1.44 -4.90
C PRO A 59 3.15 -0.10 -5.65
N LEU A 60 3.98 0.06 -6.70
CA LEU A 60 4.13 1.32 -7.44
C LEU A 60 4.74 2.41 -6.54
N SER A 61 3.96 3.44 -6.22
CA SER A 61 4.38 4.66 -5.53
C SER A 61 3.44 5.02 -4.38
N TRP A 62 2.79 4.03 -3.74
CA TRP A 62 1.73 4.28 -2.76
C TRP A 62 2.20 4.24 -1.29
N HIS A 63 1.85 5.29 -0.53
CA HIS A 63 2.02 5.40 0.92
C HIS A 63 0.70 5.11 1.66
N PRO A 64 0.63 4.09 2.52
CA PRO A 64 -0.52 3.86 3.38
C PRO A 64 -0.96 5.07 4.18
N LEU A 65 -2.25 5.38 4.11
CA LEU A 65 -2.87 6.36 4.99
C LEU A 65 -3.25 5.71 6.32
N ASP A 66 -3.08 6.47 7.38
CA ASP A 66 -3.72 6.19 8.66
C ASP A 66 -5.24 6.36 8.59
N VAL A 67 -5.97 5.76 9.53
CA VAL A 67 -7.44 5.78 9.55
C VAL A 67 -7.98 7.20 9.58
N VAL A 68 -7.36 8.09 10.37
CA VAL A 68 -7.81 9.47 10.51
C VAL A 68 -7.65 10.23 9.20
N SER A 69 -6.51 10.05 8.54
CA SER A 69 -6.18 10.64 7.24
C SER A 69 -7.10 10.09 6.14
N ALA A 70 -7.35 8.79 6.12
CA ALA A 70 -8.30 8.15 5.22
C ALA A 70 -9.72 8.75 5.36
N LEU A 71 -10.20 8.91 6.60
CA LEU A 71 -11.51 9.50 6.87
C LEU A 71 -11.58 10.98 6.50
N ARG A 72 -10.54 11.76 6.80
CA ARG A 72 -10.46 13.20 6.46
C ARG A 72 -10.44 13.43 4.96
N ARG A 73 -9.76 12.56 4.21
CA ARG A 73 -9.62 12.65 2.74
C ARG A 73 -10.78 11.99 2.00
N ARG A 74 -11.71 11.35 2.69
CA ARG A 74 -12.87 10.71 2.06
C ARG A 74 -13.82 11.75 1.47
N THR A 75 -13.88 11.79 0.14
CA THR A 75 -14.77 12.70 -0.60
C THR A 75 -16.03 12.02 -1.12
N ARG A 76 -16.08 10.69 -1.15
CA ARG A 76 -17.23 9.92 -1.65
C ARG A 76 -17.66 8.81 -0.69
N ALA A 77 -18.95 8.48 -0.72
CA ALA A 77 -19.54 7.47 0.16
C ALA A 77 -19.31 6.03 -0.32
N ASP A 78 -19.06 5.82 -1.60
CA ASP A 78 -18.87 4.50 -2.24
C ASP A 78 -17.46 3.92 -2.04
N ARG A 79 -16.49 4.76 -1.70
CA ARG A 79 -15.08 4.40 -1.62
C ARG A 79 -14.38 5.07 -0.45
N LEU A 80 -13.22 4.57 -0.08
CA LEU A 80 -12.40 5.09 1.01
C LEU A 80 -10.93 5.15 0.58
N PRO A 81 -10.24 6.30 0.69
CA PRO A 81 -8.82 6.37 0.36
C PRO A 81 -8.02 5.57 1.40
N ILE A 82 -7.09 4.76 0.92
CA ILE A 82 -6.25 3.86 1.72
C ILE A 82 -4.76 4.17 1.56
N ALA A 83 -4.38 4.89 0.50
CA ALA A 83 -3.02 5.33 0.27
C ALA A 83 -2.98 6.65 -0.51
N ALA A 84 -1.87 7.37 -0.43
CA ALA A 84 -1.56 8.54 -1.25
C ALA A 84 -0.29 8.30 -2.05
N ASP A 85 -0.17 8.91 -3.23
CA ASP A 85 1.04 8.76 -4.04
C ASP A 85 2.22 9.48 -3.36
N CYS A 86 3.41 8.89 -3.50
CA CYS A 86 4.66 9.40 -2.93
C CYS A 86 5.05 10.76 -3.53
N PHE A 87 4.73 10.99 -4.80
CA PHE A 87 5.13 12.15 -5.58
C PHE A 87 4.00 13.17 -5.75
N ASP A 88 2.73 12.73 -5.67
CA ASP A 88 1.56 13.61 -5.68
C ASP A 88 0.55 13.23 -4.58
N ASP A 89 0.58 13.93 -3.45
CA ASP A 89 -0.30 13.66 -2.30
C ASP A 89 -1.80 13.85 -2.60
N ALA A 90 -2.14 14.49 -3.73
CA ALA A 90 -3.51 14.61 -4.20
C ALA A 90 -3.99 13.36 -4.96
N ASP A 91 -3.08 12.54 -5.49
CA ASP A 91 -3.42 11.26 -6.07
C ASP A 91 -3.59 10.21 -4.97
N LEU A 92 -4.71 9.49 -5.03
CA LEU A 92 -5.18 8.63 -3.95
C LEU A 92 -5.54 7.25 -4.50
N LEU A 93 -5.11 6.24 -3.77
CA LEU A 93 -5.57 4.87 -3.95
C LEU A 93 -6.79 4.65 -3.06
N PHE A 94 -7.85 4.12 -3.64
CA PHE A 94 -9.11 3.88 -2.93
C PHE A 94 -9.42 2.39 -2.84
N VAL A 95 -10.18 2.03 -1.81
CA VAL A 95 -10.97 0.80 -1.80
C VAL A 95 -12.42 1.12 -2.18
N ASP A 96 -13.02 0.35 -3.07
CA ASP A 96 -14.48 0.35 -3.27
C ASP A 96 -15.15 -0.41 -2.12
N LEU A 97 -16.11 0.22 -1.45
CA LEU A 97 -16.77 -0.36 -0.28
C LEU A 97 -17.84 -1.40 -0.64
N HIS A 98 -18.26 -1.50 -1.89
CA HIS A 98 -19.25 -2.47 -2.34
C HIS A 98 -18.64 -3.86 -2.56
N ASP A 99 -17.45 -3.92 -3.16
CA ASP A 99 -16.82 -5.19 -3.55
C ASP A 99 -15.41 -5.40 -3.01
N GLY A 100 -14.81 -4.37 -2.40
CA GLY A 100 -13.49 -4.41 -1.80
C GLY A 100 -12.34 -4.29 -2.80
N SER A 101 -12.62 -3.96 -4.06
CA SER A 101 -11.59 -3.73 -5.08
C SER A 101 -10.77 -2.49 -4.77
N VAL A 102 -9.53 -2.48 -5.24
CA VAL A 102 -8.62 -1.34 -5.10
C VAL A 102 -8.58 -0.60 -6.43
N VAL A 103 -8.79 0.71 -6.38
CA VAL A 103 -8.99 1.55 -7.56
C VAL A 103 -8.24 2.87 -7.44
N THR A 104 -7.85 3.46 -8.56
CA THR A 104 -7.45 4.87 -8.68
C THR A 104 -8.50 5.63 -9.49
N GLU A 105 -8.43 6.97 -9.50
CA GLU A 105 -9.29 7.76 -10.40
C GLU A 105 -8.84 7.69 -11.87
N GLU A 106 -7.54 7.51 -12.12
CA GLU A 106 -6.96 7.56 -13.48
C GLU A 106 -7.16 6.27 -14.26
N THR A 107 -6.81 5.13 -13.66
CA THR A 107 -6.75 3.82 -14.34
C THR A 107 -7.96 2.95 -14.02
N GLY A 108 -8.73 3.30 -12.99
CA GLY A 108 -9.85 2.50 -12.50
C GLY A 108 -9.35 1.36 -11.61
N ARG A 109 -9.75 0.11 -11.91
CA ARG A 109 -9.45 -1.05 -11.05
C ARG A 109 -8.00 -1.50 -11.20
N GLU A 110 -7.25 -1.42 -10.10
CA GLU A 110 -5.86 -1.89 -9.97
C GLU A 110 -5.81 -3.32 -9.40
N TRP A 111 -6.62 -3.60 -8.39
CA TRP A 111 -6.67 -4.92 -7.75
C TRP A 111 -8.09 -5.37 -7.51
N ASP A 112 -8.36 -6.66 -7.69
CA ASP A 112 -9.69 -7.22 -7.45
C ASP A 112 -10.12 -7.12 -6.00
N ARG A 113 -9.18 -7.18 -5.06
CA ARG A 113 -9.40 -7.06 -3.61
C ARG A 113 -8.18 -6.50 -2.91
N VAL A 114 -8.41 -5.85 -1.76
CA VAL A 114 -7.35 -5.46 -0.81
C VAL A 114 -6.40 -6.63 -0.54
N THR A 115 -6.92 -7.83 -0.24
CA THR A 115 -6.06 -9.01 0.00
C THR A 115 -5.10 -9.33 -1.15
N ALA A 116 -5.52 -9.18 -2.40
CA ALA A 116 -4.66 -9.49 -3.54
C ALA A 116 -3.46 -8.52 -3.64
N MET A 117 -3.69 -7.24 -3.36
CA MET A 117 -2.65 -6.21 -3.28
C MET A 117 -1.65 -6.54 -2.17
N LEU A 118 -2.15 -6.92 -1.00
CA LEU A 118 -1.31 -7.20 0.17
C LEU A 118 -0.51 -8.48 0.03
N ASP A 119 -1.08 -9.51 -0.58
CA ASP A 119 -0.35 -10.72 -0.95
C ASP A 119 0.75 -10.41 -1.96
N HIS A 120 0.55 -9.42 -2.84
CA HIS A 120 1.59 -8.94 -3.73
C HIS A 120 2.71 -8.24 -2.95
N VAL A 121 2.38 -7.34 -2.02
CA VAL A 121 3.36 -6.69 -1.13
C VAL A 121 4.18 -7.74 -0.37
N LEU A 122 3.54 -8.75 0.22
CA LEU A 122 4.24 -9.83 0.92
C LEU A 122 5.22 -10.56 -0.01
N ARG A 123 4.78 -10.92 -1.23
CA ARG A 123 5.67 -11.56 -2.22
C ARG A 123 6.84 -10.67 -2.60
N MET A 124 6.66 -9.36 -2.66
CA MET A 124 7.74 -8.41 -2.95
C MET A 124 8.77 -8.42 -1.82
N PHE A 125 8.33 -8.41 -0.56
CA PHE A 125 9.22 -8.55 0.61
C PHE A 125 9.94 -9.91 0.65
N GLU A 126 9.21 -11.02 0.45
CA GLU A 126 9.80 -12.37 0.44
C GLU A 126 10.81 -12.59 -0.70
N ARG A 127 10.67 -11.83 -1.80
CA ARG A 127 11.55 -11.90 -2.97
C ARG A 127 12.52 -10.73 -3.07
N ASN A 128 12.87 -10.10 -1.94
CA ASN A 128 13.81 -8.98 -1.92
C ASN A 128 15.19 -9.28 -2.57
N ASP A 129 15.57 -10.55 -2.68
CA ASP A 129 16.80 -10.98 -3.38
C ASP A 129 16.68 -10.96 -4.92
N ASP A 130 15.47 -10.81 -5.48
CA ASP A 130 15.21 -10.66 -6.91
C ASP A 130 15.42 -9.20 -7.33
N PRO A 131 16.28 -8.88 -8.32
CA PRO A 131 16.50 -7.52 -8.80
C PRO A 131 15.23 -6.73 -9.13
N VAL A 132 14.17 -7.40 -9.57
CA VAL A 132 12.87 -6.79 -9.93
C VAL A 132 12.06 -6.38 -8.69
N TYR A 133 12.22 -7.10 -7.59
CA TYR A 133 11.54 -6.83 -6.32
C TYR A 133 12.48 -6.31 -5.25
N ARG A 134 13.71 -5.98 -5.65
CA ARG A 134 14.77 -5.55 -4.76
C ARG A 134 14.35 -4.23 -4.14
N LEU A 135 14.27 -4.25 -2.82
CA LEU A 135 14.15 -3.07 -1.99
C LEU A 135 15.45 -2.27 -2.19
N LEU A 136 15.39 -1.23 -3.04
CA LEU A 136 16.60 -0.66 -3.64
C LEU A 136 17.51 0.04 -2.62
N ARG A 137 16.96 0.49 -1.49
CA ARG A 137 17.71 1.00 -0.34
C ARG A 137 16.95 0.64 0.93
N TYR A 138 17.69 0.43 2.00
CA TYR A 138 17.16 0.25 3.35
C TYR A 138 18.08 0.91 4.38
N GLU A 139 19.37 1.04 4.03
CA GLU A 139 20.43 1.59 4.88
C GLU A 139 20.17 3.04 5.33
N ASP A 140 19.35 3.81 4.60
CA ASP A 140 19.00 5.20 4.93
C ASP A 140 17.50 5.41 5.23
N GLY A 141 16.73 4.33 5.45
CA GLY A 141 15.28 4.42 5.74
C GLY A 141 14.38 4.64 4.52
N HIS A 142 14.94 4.75 3.31
CA HIS A 142 14.17 4.94 2.08
C HIS A 142 13.91 3.62 1.35
N ILE A 143 12.64 3.30 1.06
CA ILE A 143 12.24 2.15 0.24
C ILE A 143 12.07 2.60 -1.20
N ASN A 144 12.46 1.78 -2.17
CA ASN A 144 11.98 1.93 -3.53
C ASN A 144 11.87 0.54 -4.15
N TRP A 145 10.85 0.33 -4.97
CA TRP A 145 10.61 -0.92 -5.67
C TRP A 145 10.99 -0.76 -7.13
N ASP A 146 11.74 -1.70 -7.72
CA ASP A 146 11.92 -1.75 -9.18
C ASP A 146 10.65 -2.30 -9.87
N THR A 147 9.49 -1.71 -9.56
CA THR A 147 8.23 -2.08 -10.20
C THR A 147 8.14 -1.36 -11.53
N ARG A 148 8.89 -1.82 -12.53
CA ARG A 148 8.30 -1.88 -13.86
C ARG A 148 7.38 -3.09 -13.84
N PRO A 149 6.04 -2.91 -13.89
CA PRO A 149 5.23 -4.04 -14.27
C PRO A 149 5.76 -4.46 -15.64
N THR A 150 6.19 -5.70 -15.79
CA THR A 150 6.08 -6.37 -17.09
C THR A 150 4.59 -6.54 -17.37
N LEU A 151 3.88 -5.42 -17.54
CA LEU A 151 2.81 -5.33 -18.51
C LEU A 151 3.51 -5.65 -19.81
N THR A 152 3.43 -6.92 -20.20
CA THR A 152 3.59 -7.32 -21.59
C THR A 152 2.73 -6.36 -22.38
N ARG A 153 3.37 -5.34 -22.96
CA ARG A 153 2.79 -4.48 -23.99
C ARG A 153 2.31 -5.45 -25.05
N GLY A 154 1.01 -5.74 -25.01
CA GLY A 154 0.34 -6.37 -26.12
C GLY A 154 0.62 -5.48 -27.31
N SER A 155 1.39 -6.02 -28.25
CA SER A 155 1.59 -5.44 -29.57
C SER A 155 0.23 -5.05 -30.15
N HIS A 156 -0.06 -3.76 -30.17
CA HIS A 156 -0.85 -3.17 -31.24
C HIS A 156 -0.21 -1.84 -31.63
N ALA A 157 0.57 -1.95 -32.70
CA ALA A 157 0.99 -0.83 -33.52
C ALA A 157 -0.23 -0.09 -34.06
N VAL A 158 -0.15 1.24 -34.14
CA VAL A 158 -0.61 2.02 -35.31
C VAL A 158 0.28 3.28 -35.41
N GLN A 159 1.07 3.34 -36.48
CA GLN A 159 1.41 4.60 -37.16
C GLN A 159 0.21 5.06 -37.98
#